data_AF-A0A258A4E1-F1
#
_entry.id   AF-A0A258A4E1-F1
#
_cell.length_a   1.000
_cell.length_b   1.000
_cell.length_c   1.000
_cell.angle_alpha   90.00
_cell.angle_beta   90.00
_cell.angle_gamma   90.00
#
_symmetry.space_group_name_H-M   'P 1'
#
loop_
_entity.id
_entity.type
_entity.pdbx_description
1 polymer ?
#
loop_
_entity_poly.entity_id
_entity_poly.type
_entity_poly.pdbx_seq_one_letter_code
_entity_poly.pdbx_strand_id
1 'polypeptide(L)' 'MIADKKAIVRCADDYERALERVAELGHPAPGTAEEAELIGLVEAIEKWEARHEDDSEGWG' A
#
# COMPACT_ATOMS: atom_id res chain seq x y z
N MET A 1 17.02 10.92 -11.47
CA MET A 1 16.52 10.84 -10.09
C MET A 1 15.04 10.61 -10.18
N ILE A 2 14.60 9.36 -10.13
CA ILE A 2 13.16 9.05 -10.07
C ILE A 2 12.77 9.41 -8.64
N ALA A 3 11.93 10.43 -8.50
CA ALA A 3 11.39 10.79 -7.20
C ALA A 3 10.54 9.59 -6.75
N ASP A 4 11.11 8.79 -5.85
CA ASP A 4 10.48 7.72 -5.09
C ASP A 4 9.35 8.33 -4.26
N LYS A 5 8.22 8.61 -4.92
CA LYS A 5 6.99 9.02 -4.24
C LYS A 5 6.45 7.75 -3.61
N LYS A 6 6.97 7.41 -2.43
CA LYS A 6 6.42 6.36 -1.59
C LYS A 6 4.92 6.58 -1.48
N ALA A 7 4.13 5.55 -1.77
CA ALA A 7 2.71 5.58 -1.49
C ALA A 7 2.51 5.81 0.02
N ILE A 8 1.56 6.66 0.37
CA ILE A 8 1.22 6.94 1.78
C ILE A 8 -0.29 6.78 1.92
N VAL A 9 -0.71 5.81 2.73
CA VAL A 9 -2.12 5.60 3.08
C VAL A 9 -2.42 6.34 4.38
N ARG A 10 -3.18 7.44 4.30
CA ARG A 10 -3.50 8.31 5.46
C ARG A 10 -4.92 8.15 5.95
N CYS A 11 -5.83 7.71 5.10
CA CYS A 11 -7.25 7.51 5.42
C CYS A 11 -7.80 6.26 4.72
N ALA A 12 -9.06 5.92 5.01
CA ALA A 12 -9.76 4.80 4.37
C ALA A 12 -9.86 4.96 2.84
N ASP A 13 -10.09 6.18 2.33
CA ASP A 13 -10.11 6.44 0.88
C ASP A 13 -8.76 6.13 0.22
N ASP A 14 -7.65 6.56 0.84
CA ASP A 14 -6.31 6.22 0.35
C ASP A 14 -6.07 4.70 0.35
N TYR A 15 -6.63 3.99 1.34
CA TYR A 15 -6.50 2.54 1.48
C TYR A 15 -7.27 1.82 0.35
N GLU A 16 -8.53 2.19 0.12
CA GLU A 16 -9.35 1.67 -0.97
C GLU A 16 -8.68 1.91 -2.33
N ARG A 17 -8.20 3.14 -2.57
CA ARG A 17 -7.50 3.49 -3.80
C ARG A 17 -6.18 2.72 -3.97
N ALA A 18 -5.46 2.47 -2.89
CA ALA A 18 -4.24 1.67 -2.94
C ALA A 18 -4.55 0.21 -3.30
N LEU A 19 -5.63 -0.37 -2.75
CA LEU A 19 -6.08 -1.73 -3.08
C LEU A 19 -6.51 -1.83 -4.55
N GLU A 20 -7.31 -0.89 -5.03
CA GLU A 20 -7.71 -0.83 -6.44
C GLU A 20 -6.48 -0.78 -7.35
N ARG A 21 -5.50 0.06 -7.00
CA ARG A 21 -4.29 0.22 -7.80
C ARG A 21 -3.41 -1.03 -7.80
N VAL A 22 -3.27 -1.71 -6.66
CA VAL A 22 -2.60 -3.02 -6.57
C VAL A 22 -3.28 -4.04 -7.49
N ALA A 23 -4.61 -4.08 -7.50
CA ALA A 23 -5.37 -4.97 -8.37
C ALA A 23 -5.19 -4.65 -9.86
N GLU A 24 -5.10 -3.38 -10.23
CA GLU A 24 -4.80 -2.94 -11.61
C GLU A 24 -3.40 -3.33 -12.08
N LEU A 25 -2.39 -3.21 -11.20
CA LEU A 25 -1.00 -3.52 -11.52
C LEU A 25 -0.78 -5.04 -11.73
N GLY A 26 -1.52 -5.88 -11.01
CA GLY A 26 -1.44 -7.34 -11.14
C GLY A 26 -0.06 -7.88 -10.77
N HIS A 27 0.64 -8.47 -11.75
CA HIS A 27 1.98 -9.04 -11.57
C HIS A 27 2.97 -8.41 -12.56
N PRO A 28 3.46 -7.19 -12.28
CA PRO A 28 4.41 -6.52 -13.14
C PRO A 28 5.73 -7.29 -13.21
N ALA A 29 6.44 -7.13 -14.32
CA ALA A 29 7.74 -7.76 -14.51
C ALA A 29 8.79 -7.16 -13.56
N PRO A 30 9.79 -7.95 -13.13
CA PRO A 30 10.75 -7.47 -12.15
C PRO A 30 11.66 -6.37 -12.66
N GLY A 31 11.96 -5.41 -11.78
CA GLY A 31 12.75 -4.22 -12.10
C GLY A 31 12.01 -3.15 -12.92
N THR A 32 10.70 -3.28 -13.12
CA THR A 32 9.88 -2.25 -13.76
C THR A 32 9.46 -1.17 -12.76
N ALA A 33 9.08 0.00 -13.26
CA ALA A 33 8.49 1.05 -12.44
C ALA A 33 7.17 0.61 -11.78
N GLU A 34 6.42 -0.26 -12.47
CA GLU A 34 5.18 -0.85 -11.97
C GLU A 34 5.43 -1.81 -10.80
N GLU A 35 6.52 -2.58 -10.82
CA GLU A 35 6.93 -3.37 -9.65
C GLU A 35 7.30 -2.48 -8.46
N ALA A 36 8.09 -1.42 -8.68
CA ALA A 36 8.46 -0.50 -7.61
C ALA A 36 7.22 0.20 -7.00
N GLU A 37 6.25 0.56 -7.84
CA GLU A 37 4.97 1.11 -7.41
C GLU A 37 4.15 0.09 -6.61
N LEU A 38 4.05 -1.15 -7.09
CA LEU A 38 3.34 -2.24 -6.42
C LEU A 38 3.94 -2.50 -5.03
N ILE A 39 5.26 -2.61 -4.93
CA ILE A 39 5.97 -2.80 -3.65
C ILE A 39 5.65 -1.64 -2.70
N GLY A 40 5.73 -0.40 -3.20
CA GLY A 40 5.45 0.79 -2.38
C GLY A 40 4.00 0.85 -1.89
N LEU A 41 3.04 0.44 -2.71
CA LEU A 41 1.62 0.37 -2.34
C LEU A 41 1.36 -0.69 -1.27
N VAL A 42 1.90 -1.90 -1.45
CA VAL A 42 1.78 -2.99 -0.48
C VAL A 42 2.37 -2.57 0.87
N GLU A 43 3.58 -2.02 0.89
CA GLU A 43 4.20 -1.54 2.13
C GLU A 43 3.36 -0.45 2.83
N ALA A 44 2.69 0.41 2.07
CA ALA A 44 1.88 1.50 2.63
C ALA A 44 0.56 0.99 3.22
N ILE A 45 -0.04 -0.01 2.57
CA ILE A 45 -1.23 -0.75 3.04
C ILE A 45 -0.89 -1.48 4.35
N GLU A 46 0.17 -2.29 4.37
CA GLU A 46 0.59 -3.04 5.57
C GLU A 46 0.87 -2.11 6.77
N LYS A 47 1.53 -0.96 6.53
CA LYS A 47 1.78 0.05 7.56
C LYS A 47 0.51 0.77 8.03
N TRP A 48 -0.53 0.83 7.21
CA TRP A 48 -1.82 1.36 7.61
C TRP A 48 -2.60 0.33 8.42
N GLU A 49 -2.65 -0.92 7.97
CA GLU A 49 -3.30 -2.03 8.67
C GLU A 49 -2.69 -2.23 10.05
N ALA A 50 -1.36 -2.29 10.17
CA ALA A 50 -0.68 -2.43 11.46
C ALA A 50 -1.02 -1.31 12.47
N ARG A 51 -1.33 -0.09 12.00
CA ARG A 51 -1.77 1.01 12.89
C ARG A 51 -3.23 0.89 13.32
N HIS A 52 -4.06 0.20 12.54
CA HIS A 52 -5.49 0.06 12.80
C HIS A 52 -5.84 -1.29 13.44
N GLU A 53 -5.01 -2.32 13.27
CA GLU A 53 -5.07 -3.55 14.07
C GLU A 53 -4.66 -3.29 15.53
N ASP A 54 -3.73 -2.37 15.77
CA ASP A 54 -3.33 -1.96 17.13
C ASP A 54 -4.40 -1.12 17.85
N ASP A 55 -5.32 -0.48 17.10
CA ASP A 55 -6.52 0.17 17.65
C ASP A 55 -7.64 -0.86 17.97
N SER A 56 -7.49 -2.10 17.50
CA SER A 56 -8.37 -3.24 17.78
C SER A 56 -7.86 -4.09 18.95
N GLU A 57 -7.29 -3.48 20.00
CA GLU A 57 -7.24 -4.11 21.34
C GLU A 57 -8.65 -4.15 21.98
N GLY A 58 -9.55 -4.91 21.34
CA GLY A 58 -10.74 -5.46 21.97
C GLY A 58 -10.40 -6.84 22.51
N TRP A 59 -10.16 -6.91 23.81
CA TRP A 59 -10.02 -8.15 24.58
C TRP A 59 -11.11 -9.18 24.24
N GLY A 60 -10.69 -10.41 23.99
CA GLY A 60 -11.54 -11.60 23.90
C GLY A 60 -10.72 -12.88 24.05
#